data_AF-A0A653ZJL1-F1
#
_entry.id   AF-A0A653ZJL1-F1
#
_cell.length_a   1.000
_cell.length_b   1.000
_cell.length_c   1.000
_cell.angle_alpha   90.00
_cell.angle_beta   90.00
_cell.angle_gamma   90.00
#
_symmetry.space_group_name_H-M   'P 1'
#
loop_
_entity.id
_entity.type
_entity.pdbx_description
1 polymer ?
#
loop_
_entity_poly.entity_id
_entity_poly.type
_entity_poly.pdbx_seq_one_letter_code
_entity_poly.pdbx_strand_id
1 'polypeptide(L)'
;MARTTHLSRRAKAAAARSGHLSPGGLEALIEKAKLCLATVGVELEQWSSSTWRVSESVFNLTGRNVVTASMSFLEADTPAGVVGEQWEEAAKAIFVLRQHQKARAITSHRTFMSAMRYVARCANTRALSAVTPEVLDEACELIKGATDSESQQYKMCCMVGEFARKWCARYGLCHVDLSGYRFWNVERPDAYGGSSNLRLDSVAALETESSRVLSERSLALLGELYEKFPKNHVHRIYILLLVLLFCVGRRFSEIAYLPKKCIVKRADGDYLRYVQTKIVGVKEQHKYLLIPIPSLTRKLLRDVVAEIKWSSRSEYSTAKEMLKRHGPDLRFLAGIPDAKPLLKKDLVALGLPKQCLSS
;
A
#
# COMPACT_ATOMS: atom_id res chain seq x y z
N MET A 1 -10.80 -19.39 -39.96
CA MET A 1 -12.14 -19.81 -39.44
C MET A 1 -12.28 -19.82 -37.90
N ALA A 2 -11.23 -19.61 -37.09
CA ALA A 2 -11.32 -19.65 -35.62
C ALA A 2 -11.65 -18.30 -34.91
N ARG A 3 -11.66 -17.16 -35.62
CA ARG A 3 -11.97 -15.83 -35.04
C ARG A 3 -13.47 -15.57 -34.88
N THR A 4 -14.31 -16.14 -35.73
CA THR A 4 -15.76 -15.90 -35.76
C THR A 4 -16.50 -16.56 -34.61
N THR A 5 -16.00 -17.70 -34.11
CA THR A 5 -16.57 -18.46 -32.99
C THR A 5 -16.29 -17.82 -31.62
N HIS A 6 -15.23 -17.02 -31.49
CA HIS A 6 -14.89 -16.34 -30.23
C HIS A 6 -15.71 -15.05 -30.00
N LEU A 7 -16.05 -14.35 -31.09
CA LEU A 7 -16.95 -13.19 -31.08
C LEU A 7 -18.41 -13.60 -30.80
N SER A 8 -18.89 -14.72 -31.36
CA SER A 8 -20.27 -15.18 -31.12
C SER A 8 -20.49 -15.68 -29.69
N ARG A 9 -19.46 -16.27 -29.06
CA ARG A 9 -19.49 -16.64 -27.63
C ARG A 9 -19.47 -15.42 -26.69
N ARG A 10 -18.72 -14.36 -27.05
CA ARG A 10 -18.72 -13.09 -26.30
C ARG A 10 -20.05 -12.35 -26.42
N ALA A 11 -20.64 -12.29 -27.61
CA ALA A 11 -21.96 -11.70 -27.82
C ALA A 11 -23.06 -12.46 -27.06
N LYS A 12 -23.02 -13.81 -27.04
CA LYS A 12 -23.94 -14.62 -26.22
C LYS A 12 -23.74 -14.44 -24.72
N ALA A 13 -22.50 -14.29 -24.24
CA ALA A 13 -22.21 -14.03 -22.83
C ALA A 13 -22.53 -12.59 -22.39
N ALA A 14 -22.49 -11.62 -23.31
CA ALA A 14 -22.95 -10.25 -23.08
C ALA A 14 -24.48 -10.20 -23.09
N ALA A 15 -25.15 -10.88 -24.03
CA ALA A 15 -26.61 -11.02 -24.10
C ALA A 15 -27.22 -11.76 -22.90
N ALA A 16 -26.52 -12.77 -22.37
CA ALA A 16 -26.93 -13.46 -21.14
C ALA A 16 -26.74 -12.59 -19.87
N ARG A 17 -25.90 -11.55 -19.93
CA ARG A 17 -25.68 -10.60 -18.83
C ARG A 17 -26.59 -9.37 -18.90
N SER A 18 -26.99 -8.96 -20.10
CA SER A 18 -27.96 -7.87 -20.29
C SER A 18 -29.38 -8.25 -19.86
N GLY A 19 -29.72 -9.54 -19.77
CA GLY A 19 -30.99 -10.04 -19.20
C GLY A 19 -31.13 -9.92 -17.67
N HIS A 20 -30.15 -9.32 -16.97
CA HIS A 20 -30.13 -9.18 -15.51
C HIS A 20 -29.81 -7.75 -15.03
N LEU A 21 -30.01 -6.74 -15.87
CA LEU A 21 -29.89 -5.34 -15.45
C LEU A 21 -31.16 -4.91 -14.71
N SER A 22 -31.23 -5.26 -13.42
CA SER A 22 -32.25 -4.75 -12.51
C SER A 22 -32.12 -3.22 -12.36
N PRO A 23 -33.21 -2.43 -12.46
CA PRO A 23 -33.16 -0.96 -12.38
C PRO A 23 -32.78 -0.35 -11.01
N GLY A 24 -32.45 -1.17 -9.99
CA GLY A 24 -32.15 -0.71 -8.63
C GLY A 24 -30.67 -0.74 -8.22
N GLY A 25 -29.73 -0.74 -9.17
CA GLY A 25 -28.33 -1.10 -8.93
C GLY A 25 -27.59 -0.24 -7.90
N LEU A 26 -27.78 1.08 -7.94
CA LEU A 26 -27.09 2.01 -7.03
C LEU A 26 -27.67 1.94 -5.61
N GLU A 27 -29.00 1.93 -5.45
CA GLU A 27 -29.65 1.79 -4.15
C GLU A 27 -29.25 0.48 -3.46
N ALA A 28 -29.28 -0.63 -4.20
CA ALA A 28 -28.84 -1.92 -3.67
C ALA A 28 -27.35 -1.93 -3.26
N LEU A 29 -26.50 -1.19 -3.98
CA LEU A 29 -25.09 -1.02 -3.63
C LEU A 29 -24.95 -0.20 -2.33
N ILE A 30 -25.69 0.91 -2.21
CA ILE A 30 -25.70 1.79 -1.04
C ILE A 30 -26.17 1.03 0.20
N GLU A 31 -27.31 0.34 0.12
CA GLU A 31 -27.85 -0.42 1.25
C GLU A 31 -26.88 -1.51 1.70
N LYS A 32 -26.25 -2.21 0.75
CA LYS A 32 -25.21 -3.19 1.07
C LYS A 32 -23.98 -2.55 1.71
N ALA A 33 -23.58 -1.35 1.28
CA ALA A 33 -22.46 -0.63 1.87
C ALA A 33 -22.75 -0.17 3.29
N LYS A 34 -23.96 0.34 3.57
CA LYS A 34 -24.40 0.75 4.90
C LYS A 34 -24.28 -0.39 5.92
N LEU A 35 -24.64 -1.62 5.53
CA LEU A 35 -24.47 -2.82 6.35
C LEU A 35 -23.00 -3.15 6.70
N CYS A 36 -22.04 -2.57 5.99
CA CYS A 36 -20.61 -2.82 6.13
C CYS A 36 -19.82 -1.63 6.68
N LEU A 37 -20.48 -0.55 7.11
CA LEU A 37 -19.83 0.70 7.55
C LEU A 37 -18.85 0.51 8.72
N ALA A 38 -19.12 -0.43 9.62
CA ALA A 38 -18.22 -0.77 10.72
C ALA A 38 -16.81 -1.15 10.25
N THR A 39 -16.65 -1.65 9.01
CA THR A 39 -15.33 -2.04 8.45
C THR A 39 -14.41 -0.87 8.14
N VAL A 40 -14.97 0.34 8.05
CA VAL A 40 -14.22 1.60 7.89
C VAL A 40 -14.29 2.46 9.17
N GLY A 41 -15.05 2.00 10.18
CA GLY A 41 -15.30 2.71 11.44
C GLY A 41 -15.93 4.08 11.21
N VAL A 42 -16.93 4.12 10.33
CA VAL A 42 -17.76 5.29 10.05
C VAL A 42 -19.17 4.98 10.54
N GLU A 43 -19.79 5.94 11.21
CA GLU A 43 -21.18 5.82 11.67
C GLU A 43 -22.16 6.21 10.56
N LEU A 44 -23.40 5.73 10.65
CA LEU A 44 -24.41 5.96 9.61
C LEU A 44 -24.73 7.45 9.43
N GLU A 45 -24.68 8.25 10.51
CA GLU A 45 -24.93 9.70 10.47
C GLU A 45 -23.91 10.45 9.62
N GLN A 46 -22.71 9.90 9.43
CA GLN A 46 -21.69 10.51 8.57
C GLN A 46 -21.98 10.28 7.07
N TRP A 47 -22.91 9.40 6.70
CA TRP A 47 -23.16 9.04 5.30
C TRP A 47 -23.52 10.25 4.41
N SER A 48 -24.34 11.16 4.93
CA SER A 48 -24.75 12.39 4.25
C SER A 48 -23.64 13.42 4.10
N SER A 49 -22.54 13.29 4.86
CA SER A 49 -21.36 14.14 4.72
C SER A 49 -20.53 13.75 3.50
N SER A 50 -20.00 14.75 2.79
CA SER A 50 -19.05 14.57 1.68
C SER A 50 -17.64 14.21 2.15
N THR A 51 -17.37 14.44 3.44
CA THR A 51 -16.09 14.12 4.10
C THR A 51 -16.34 13.24 5.32
N TRP A 52 -15.71 12.07 5.36
CA TRP A 52 -15.84 11.13 6.48
C TRP A 52 -14.59 11.11 7.33
N ARG A 53 -14.74 10.93 8.64
CA ARG A 53 -13.64 10.53 9.52
C ARG A 53 -13.59 9.01 9.57
N VAL A 54 -12.58 8.44 8.92
CA VAL A 54 -12.36 6.99 8.91
C VAL A 54 -11.45 6.57 10.07
N SER A 55 -11.73 5.38 10.61
CA SER A 55 -10.99 4.80 11.73
C SER A 55 -9.56 4.36 11.38
N GLU A 56 -8.73 4.17 12.40
CA GLU A 56 -7.37 3.62 12.33
C GLU A 56 -7.29 2.30 11.54
N SER A 57 -8.33 1.47 11.58
CA SER A 57 -8.37 0.16 10.91
C SER A 57 -8.11 0.25 9.38
N VAL A 58 -8.46 1.37 8.75
CA VAL A 58 -8.22 1.64 7.32
C VAL A 58 -6.73 1.93 7.04
N PHE A 59 -5.97 2.36 8.07
CA PHE A 59 -4.56 2.72 8.00
C PHE A 59 -3.60 1.60 8.41
N ASN A 60 -4.10 0.50 8.98
CA ASN A 60 -3.30 -0.65 9.43
C ASN A 60 -2.31 -1.15 8.36
N LEU A 61 -2.68 -1.09 7.08
CA LEU A 61 -1.83 -1.54 5.96
C LEU A 61 -0.78 -0.52 5.50
N THR A 62 -0.76 0.68 6.07
CA THR A 62 0.21 1.73 5.73
C THR A 62 1.33 1.91 6.75
N GLY A 63 1.25 1.24 7.90
CA GLY A 63 2.24 1.37 8.99
C GLY A 63 2.32 2.79 9.59
N ARG A 64 1.32 3.64 9.33
CA ARG A 64 1.22 4.98 9.91
C ARG A 64 0.32 4.90 11.15
N ASN A 65 0.79 5.44 12.27
CA ASN A 65 -0.01 5.60 13.49
C ASN A 65 -0.95 6.80 13.30
N VAL A 66 -2.06 6.58 12.61
CA VAL A 66 -3.08 7.60 12.35
C VAL A 66 -4.35 7.19 13.09
N VAL A 67 -4.69 7.95 14.14
CA VAL A 67 -5.86 7.69 14.98
C VAL A 67 -7.16 7.88 14.17
N THR A 68 -7.23 8.95 13.40
CA THR A 68 -8.34 9.22 12.46
C THR A 68 -7.80 9.97 11.25
N ALA A 69 -8.39 9.77 10.07
CA ALA A 69 -8.15 10.67 8.95
C ALA A 69 -9.43 11.01 8.20
N SER A 70 -9.42 12.19 7.58
CA SER A 70 -10.49 12.62 6.69
C SER A 70 -10.34 11.95 5.33
N MET A 71 -11.47 11.44 4.81
CA MET A 71 -11.60 10.98 3.44
C MET A 71 -12.68 11.80 2.74
N SER A 72 -12.27 12.56 1.74
CA SER A 72 -13.17 13.31 0.86
C SER A 72 -13.44 12.48 -0.38
N PHE A 73 -14.69 12.11 -0.62
CA PHE A 73 -15.03 11.24 -1.76
C PHE A 73 -14.99 12.02 -3.07
N LEU A 74 -15.36 13.30 -3.04
CA LEU A 74 -15.28 14.23 -4.17
C LEU A 74 -14.96 15.63 -3.62
N GLU A 75 -13.74 16.12 -3.84
CA GLU A 75 -13.40 17.53 -3.56
C GLU A 75 -13.67 18.36 -4.82
N ALA A 76 -14.33 19.50 -4.65
CA ALA A 76 -14.67 20.44 -5.72
C ALA A 76 -13.43 21.06 -6.42
N ASP A 77 -12.25 21.04 -5.78
CA ASP A 77 -11.07 21.83 -6.21
C ASP A 77 -10.00 21.03 -6.96
N THR A 78 -10.32 19.84 -7.48
CA THR A 78 -9.45 19.23 -8.50
C THR A 78 -9.81 19.74 -9.89
N PRO A 79 -8.87 19.81 -10.85
CA PRO A 79 -9.14 20.29 -12.23
C PRO A 79 -10.17 19.46 -13.02
N ALA A 80 -10.90 18.56 -12.36
CA ALA A 80 -11.88 17.63 -12.89
C ALA A 80 -13.36 18.07 -12.71
N GLY A 81 -13.64 19.19 -12.04
CA GLY A 81 -14.99 19.79 -11.97
C GLY A 81 -15.94 19.15 -10.94
N VAL A 82 -17.13 19.75 -10.79
CA VAL A 82 -18.19 19.31 -9.84
C VAL A 82 -18.78 18.00 -10.35
N VAL A 83 -18.74 16.98 -9.49
CA VAL A 83 -19.24 15.63 -9.78
C VAL A 83 -20.63 15.48 -9.14
N GLY A 84 -21.61 14.96 -9.88
CA GLY A 84 -23.01 14.88 -9.43
C GLY A 84 -23.25 13.92 -8.25
N GLU A 85 -24.35 14.11 -7.51
CA GLU A 85 -24.72 13.40 -6.27
C GLU A 85 -24.65 11.86 -6.39
N GLN A 86 -25.14 11.28 -7.49
CA GLN A 86 -25.12 9.83 -7.73
C GLN A 86 -23.70 9.23 -7.74
N TRP A 87 -22.72 10.00 -8.21
CA TRP A 87 -21.32 9.59 -8.26
C TRP A 87 -20.68 9.62 -6.86
N GLU A 88 -21.10 10.56 -6.01
CA GLU A 88 -20.67 10.64 -4.63
C GLU A 88 -21.14 9.41 -3.85
N GLU A 89 -22.42 9.10 -3.97
CA GLU A 89 -23.05 7.94 -3.33
C GLU A 89 -22.42 6.62 -3.80
N ALA A 90 -22.15 6.50 -5.11
CA ALA A 90 -21.42 5.35 -5.64
C ALA A 90 -19.98 5.28 -5.10
N ALA A 91 -19.26 6.41 -5.00
CA ALA A 91 -17.89 6.46 -4.49
C ALA A 91 -17.82 6.03 -3.01
N LYS A 92 -18.73 6.54 -2.18
CA LYS A 92 -18.91 6.15 -0.76
C LYS A 92 -19.20 4.66 -0.63
N ALA A 93 -20.19 4.15 -1.36
CA ALA A 93 -20.60 2.76 -1.29
C ALA A 93 -19.49 1.80 -1.76
N ILE A 94 -18.81 2.14 -2.87
CA ILE A 94 -17.69 1.36 -3.38
C ILE A 94 -16.53 1.38 -2.39
N PHE A 95 -16.21 2.51 -1.76
CA PHE A 95 -15.13 2.58 -0.78
C PHE A 95 -15.31 1.57 0.36
N VAL A 96 -16.49 1.58 0.99
CA VAL A 96 -16.82 0.67 2.10
C VAL A 96 -16.71 -0.78 1.64
N LEU A 97 -17.38 -1.12 0.54
CA LEU A 97 -17.40 -2.50 0.04
C LEU A 97 -16.02 -2.96 -0.44
N ARG A 98 -15.20 -2.05 -0.96
CA ARG A 98 -13.84 -2.34 -1.42
C ARG A 98 -12.92 -2.65 -0.24
N GLN A 99 -13.11 -1.96 0.90
CA GLN A 99 -12.41 -2.25 2.14
C GLN A 99 -12.91 -3.56 2.77
N HIS A 100 -14.23 -3.75 2.86
CA HIS A 100 -14.85 -4.94 3.43
C HIS A 100 -14.45 -6.23 2.71
N GLN A 101 -14.47 -6.24 1.36
CA GLN A 101 -14.13 -7.44 0.59
C GLN A 101 -12.65 -7.82 0.70
N LYS A 102 -11.78 -6.83 0.83
CA LYS A 102 -10.34 -7.03 1.00
C LYS A 102 -9.75 -5.76 1.57
N ALA A 103 -9.15 -5.85 2.76
CA ALA A 103 -8.42 -4.72 3.33
C ALA A 103 -7.40 -4.19 2.31
N ARG A 104 -7.47 -2.89 1.99
CA ARG A 104 -6.54 -2.21 1.09
C ARG A 104 -5.96 -0.99 1.79
N ALA A 105 -4.72 -0.66 1.46
CA ALA A 105 -4.11 0.57 1.92
C ALA A 105 -4.93 1.79 1.47
N ILE A 106 -5.06 2.80 2.33
CA ILE A 106 -5.75 4.07 2.03
C ILE A 106 -5.27 4.71 0.71
N THR A 107 -3.98 4.58 0.39
CA THR A 107 -3.42 5.08 -0.88
C THR A 107 -4.03 4.40 -2.11
N SER A 108 -4.36 3.11 -2.01
CA SER A 108 -5.08 2.39 -3.06
C SER A 108 -6.53 2.83 -3.19
N HIS A 109 -7.18 3.24 -2.11
CA HIS A 109 -8.52 3.83 -2.15
C HIS A 109 -8.49 5.21 -2.77
N ARG A 110 -7.55 6.07 -2.36
CA ARG A 110 -7.35 7.39 -2.96
C ARG A 110 -7.07 7.31 -4.46
N THR A 111 -6.18 6.42 -4.91
CA THR A 111 -5.95 6.22 -6.37
C THR A 111 -7.23 5.78 -7.10
N PHE A 112 -8.06 4.95 -6.47
CA PHE A 112 -9.32 4.53 -7.07
C PHE A 112 -10.34 5.68 -7.14
N MET A 113 -10.45 6.49 -6.09
CA MET A 113 -11.31 7.69 -6.09
C MET A 113 -10.86 8.69 -7.15
N SER A 114 -9.54 8.92 -7.28
CA SER A 114 -9.01 9.75 -8.37
C SER A 114 -9.41 9.21 -9.74
N ALA A 115 -9.29 7.90 -9.98
CA ALA A 115 -9.71 7.30 -11.24
C ALA A 115 -11.23 7.46 -11.49
N MET A 116 -12.07 7.27 -10.48
CA MET A 116 -13.51 7.54 -10.59
C MET A 116 -13.81 9.01 -10.94
N ARG A 117 -13.06 9.97 -10.41
CA ARG A 117 -13.22 11.38 -10.76
C ARG A 117 -12.95 11.66 -12.24
N TYR A 118 -11.94 11.01 -12.84
CA TYR A 118 -11.72 11.10 -14.29
C TYR A 118 -12.90 10.55 -15.09
N VAL A 119 -13.46 9.41 -14.67
CA VAL A 119 -14.65 8.84 -15.31
C VAL A 119 -15.85 9.77 -15.18
N ALA A 120 -16.10 10.30 -13.98
CA ALA A 120 -17.20 11.23 -13.73
C ALA A 120 -17.05 12.52 -14.55
N ARG A 121 -15.83 13.05 -14.68
CA ARG A 121 -15.53 14.21 -15.53
C ARG A 121 -15.87 13.94 -17.00
N CYS A 122 -15.46 12.80 -17.54
CA CYS A 122 -15.77 12.43 -18.92
C CYS A 122 -17.25 12.12 -19.13
N ALA A 123 -17.92 11.59 -18.10
CA ALA A 123 -19.36 11.44 -18.10
C ALA A 123 -20.07 12.82 -18.09
N ASN A 124 -19.41 13.85 -17.57
CA ASN A 124 -19.92 15.21 -17.45
C ASN A 124 -21.21 15.22 -16.60
N THR A 125 -22.27 15.90 -17.03
CA THR A 125 -23.58 15.93 -16.38
C THR A 125 -24.38 14.63 -16.53
N ARG A 126 -23.85 13.60 -17.19
CA ARG A 126 -24.55 12.32 -17.35
C ARG A 126 -24.66 11.59 -16.01
N ALA A 127 -25.82 10.99 -15.78
CA ALA A 127 -26.05 10.07 -14.69
C ALA A 127 -25.08 8.87 -14.77
N LEU A 128 -24.76 8.28 -13.61
CA LEU A 128 -23.90 7.09 -13.51
C LEU A 128 -24.42 5.93 -14.40
N SER A 129 -25.74 5.83 -14.53
CA SER A 129 -26.41 4.81 -15.32
C SER A 129 -26.19 4.95 -16.83
N ALA A 130 -25.85 6.15 -17.30
CA ALA A 130 -25.64 6.50 -18.71
C ALA A 130 -24.16 6.48 -19.13
N VAL A 131 -23.26 5.96 -18.29
CA VAL A 131 -21.85 5.78 -18.64
C VAL A 131 -21.71 4.75 -19.76
N THR A 132 -20.90 5.06 -20.77
CA THR A 132 -20.64 4.20 -21.93
C THR A 132 -19.16 3.80 -22.01
N PRO A 133 -18.78 2.79 -22.84
CA PRO A 133 -17.39 2.45 -23.08
C PRO A 133 -16.52 3.64 -23.53
N GLU A 134 -17.07 4.55 -24.33
CA GLU A 134 -16.38 5.74 -24.84
C GLU A 134 -15.97 6.69 -23.69
N VAL A 135 -16.84 6.86 -22.70
CA VAL A 135 -16.53 7.64 -21.48
C VAL A 135 -15.34 7.05 -20.74
N LEU A 136 -15.21 5.71 -20.68
CA LEU A 136 -14.07 5.06 -20.05
C LEU A 136 -12.79 5.23 -20.87
N ASP A 137 -12.89 5.21 -22.20
CA ASP A 137 -11.76 5.44 -23.10
C ASP A 137 -11.23 6.87 -23.00
N GLU A 138 -12.11 7.85 -22.99
CA GLU A 138 -11.76 9.25 -22.75
C GLU A 138 -11.11 9.45 -21.37
N ALA A 139 -11.67 8.83 -20.33
CA ALA A 139 -11.10 8.93 -18.98
C ALA A 139 -9.69 8.35 -18.91
N CYS A 140 -9.45 7.21 -19.56
CA CYS A 140 -8.12 6.62 -19.64
C CYS A 140 -7.13 7.47 -20.45
N GLU A 141 -7.56 8.15 -21.50
CA GLU A 141 -6.71 9.11 -22.23
C GLU A 141 -6.38 10.35 -21.40
N LEU A 142 -7.37 10.91 -20.68
CA LEU A 142 -7.10 12.02 -19.76
C LEU A 142 -6.12 11.63 -18.67
N ILE A 143 -6.22 10.41 -18.12
CA ILE A 143 -5.27 9.89 -17.14
C ILE A 143 -3.85 9.80 -17.72
N LYS A 144 -3.71 9.36 -18.97
CA LYS A 144 -2.42 9.28 -19.65
C LYS A 144 -1.81 10.67 -19.87
N GLY A 145 -2.62 11.65 -20.25
CA GLY A 145 -2.17 13.04 -20.43
C GLY A 145 -1.84 13.78 -19.12
N ALA A 146 -2.30 13.30 -17.96
CA ALA A 146 -2.15 14.00 -16.68
C ALA A 146 -0.87 13.65 -15.89
N THR A 147 -0.08 12.67 -16.33
CA THR A 147 1.13 12.23 -15.61
C THR A 147 2.13 11.59 -16.56
N ASP A 148 3.40 11.94 -16.44
CA ASP A 148 4.47 11.36 -17.25
C ASP A 148 4.88 9.93 -16.81
N SER A 149 4.43 9.48 -15.63
CA SER A 149 4.75 8.14 -15.14
C SER A 149 3.85 7.05 -15.72
N GLU A 150 4.36 6.24 -16.65
CA GLU A 150 3.66 5.06 -17.21
C GLU A 150 3.13 4.11 -16.12
N SER A 151 3.88 3.96 -15.02
CA SER A 151 3.45 3.12 -13.91
C SER A 151 2.21 3.66 -13.20
N GLN A 152 2.13 4.98 -13.05
CA GLN A 152 0.97 5.64 -12.45
C GLN A 152 -0.22 5.59 -13.40
N GLN A 153 0.00 5.85 -14.70
CA GLN A 153 -1.01 5.71 -15.75
C GLN A 153 -1.62 4.29 -15.73
N TYR A 154 -0.79 3.25 -15.81
CA TYR A 154 -1.23 1.86 -15.76
C TYR A 154 -2.05 1.55 -14.50
N LYS A 155 -1.56 1.98 -13.33
CA LYS A 155 -2.25 1.76 -12.05
C LYS A 155 -3.63 2.39 -12.06
N MET A 156 -3.76 3.62 -12.56
CA MET A 156 -5.04 4.33 -12.62
C MET A 156 -5.99 3.73 -13.66
N CYS A 157 -5.50 3.35 -14.85
CA CYS A 157 -6.31 2.63 -15.85
C CYS A 157 -6.81 1.27 -15.33
N CYS A 158 -6.01 0.57 -14.52
CA CYS A 158 -6.46 -0.62 -13.80
C CYS A 158 -7.58 -0.31 -12.80
N MET A 159 -7.61 0.87 -12.17
CA MET A 159 -8.71 1.28 -11.29
C MET A 159 -9.99 1.57 -12.08
N VAL A 160 -9.90 2.19 -13.26
CA VAL A 160 -11.03 2.34 -14.19
C VAL A 160 -11.57 0.96 -14.58
N GLY A 161 -10.68 0.01 -14.89
CA GLY A 161 -11.06 -1.36 -15.18
C GLY A 161 -11.65 -2.10 -13.97
N GLU A 162 -11.23 -1.80 -12.75
CA GLU A 162 -11.87 -2.32 -11.53
C GLU A 162 -13.29 -1.73 -11.39
N PHE A 163 -13.48 -0.44 -11.62
CA PHE A 163 -14.79 0.22 -11.64
C PHE A 163 -15.76 -0.46 -12.61
N ALA A 164 -15.39 -0.55 -13.89
CA ALA A 164 -16.24 -1.16 -14.93
C ALA A 164 -16.55 -2.65 -14.66
N ARG A 165 -15.51 -3.47 -14.42
CA ARG A 165 -15.65 -4.93 -14.29
C ARG A 165 -16.31 -5.37 -13.00
N LYS A 166 -15.95 -4.74 -11.89
CA LYS A 166 -16.27 -5.25 -10.56
C LYS A 166 -17.47 -4.56 -9.95
N TRP A 167 -17.66 -3.28 -10.25
CA TRP A 167 -18.70 -2.48 -9.63
C TRP A 167 -19.88 -2.29 -10.59
N CYS A 168 -19.65 -1.74 -11.77
CA CYS A 168 -20.73 -1.52 -12.73
C CYS A 168 -21.38 -2.82 -13.20
N ALA A 169 -20.59 -3.79 -13.67
CA ALA A 169 -21.13 -5.05 -14.18
C ALA A 169 -21.77 -5.95 -13.10
N ARG A 170 -21.30 -5.89 -11.85
CA ARG A 170 -21.81 -6.74 -10.76
C ARG A 170 -23.09 -6.19 -10.14
N TYR A 171 -23.17 -4.87 -10.01
CA TYR A 171 -24.29 -4.19 -9.34
C TYR A 171 -25.23 -3.51 -10.32
N GLY A 172 -25.02 -3.67 -11.64
CA GLY A 172 -25.89 -3.06 -12.65
C GLY A 172 -25.90 -1.54 -12.60
N LEU A 173 -24.76 -0.91 -12.32
CA LEU A 173 -24.70 0.56 -12.16
C LEU A 173 -24.86 1.32 -13.48
N CYS A 174 -24.70 0.65 -14.62
CA CYS A 174 -24.79 1.22 -15.96
C CYS A 174 -25.75 0.40 -16.82
N HIS A 175 -26.51 1.07 -17.69
CA HIS A 175 -27.49 0.41 -18.57
C HIS A 175 -26.84 -0.36 -19.73
N VAL A 176 -25.61 -0.01 -20.08
CA VAL A 176 -24.85 -0.65 -21.16
C VAL A 176 -23.74 -1.52 -20.60
N ASP A 177 -23.40 -2.56 -21.34
CA ASP A 177 -22.21 -3.35 -21.05
C ASP A 177 -20.96 -2.50 -21.32
N LEU A 178 -20.16 -2.28 -20.27
CA LEU A 178 -18.90 -1.56 -20.35
C LEU A 178 -17.75 -2.45 -20.85
N SER A 179 -18.02 -3.73 -21.13
CA SER A 179 -17.02 -4.62 -21.72
C SER A 179 -16.74 -4.21 -23.18
N GLY A 180 -15.46 -4.00 -23.49
CA GLY A 180 -15.03 -3.64 -24.84
C GLY A 180 -14.38 -2.26 -24.99
N TYR A 181 -14.35 -1.42 -23.95
CA TYR A 181 -13.52 -0.21 -24.00
C TYR A 181 -12.03 -0.56 -24.22
N ARG A 182 -11.30 0.28 -24.93
CA ARG A 182 -9.94 0.02 -25.45
C ARG A 182 -8.94 -0.39 -24.38
N PHE A 183 -9.08 0.12 -23.16
CA PHE A 183 -8.16 -0.17 -22.05
C PHE A 183 -8.60 -1.33 -21.15
N TRP A 184 -9.62 -2.10 -21.53
CA TRP A 184 -10.15 -3.23 -20.75
C TRP A 184 -9.09 -4.27 -20.37
N ASN A 185 -8.12 -4.50 -21.25
CA ASN A 185 -6.98 -5.42 -21.06
C ASN A 185 -5.65 -4.68 -21.13
N VAL A 186 -5.53 -3.52 -20.47
CA VAL A 186 -4.26 -2.79 -20.47
C VAL A 186 -3.13 -3.70 -19.95
N GLU A 187 -2.09 -3.86 -20.78
CA GLU A 187 -0.94 -4.67 -20.42
C GLU A 187 -0.09 -3.93 -19.39
N ARG A 188 0.56 -4.73 -18.53
CA ARG A 188 1.44 -4.19 -17.50
C ARG A 188 2.72 -3.68 -18.20
N PRO A 189 3.09 -2.40 -18.06
CA PRO A 189 4.35 -1.89 -18.60
C PRO A 189 5.54 -2.63 -17.98
N ASP A 190 6.61 -2.80 -18.76
CA ASP A 190 7.84 -3.46 -18.30
C ASP A 190 8.49 -2.70 -17.13
N ALA A 191 8.37 -1.37 -17.13
CA ALA A 191 8.83 -0.51 -16.04
C ALA A 191 8.00 -0.65 -14.74
N TYR A 192 6.83 -1.31 -14.78
CA TYR A 192 5.94 -1.40 -13.62
C TYR A 192 6.48 -2.35 -12.54
N GLY A 193 6.86 -1.77 -11.41
CA GLY A 193 7.53 -2.46 -10.31
C GLY A 193 9.01 -2.11 -10.17
N GLY A 194 9.54 -1.29 -11.07
CA GLY A 194 10.97 -0.93 -11.13
C GLY A 194 11.84 -2.03 -11.71
N SER A 195 13.15 -1.84 -11.66
CA SER A 195 14.17 -2.78 -12.15
C SER A 195 14.28 -4.08 -11.34
N SER A 196 13.40 -4.31 -10.35
CA SER A 196 13.45 -5.53 -9.52
C SER A 196 13.19 -6.82 -10.28
N ASN A 197 12.60 -6.74 -11.48
CA ASN A 197 12.34 -7.88 -12.35
C ASN A 197 13.45 -8.11 -13.39
N LEU A 198 14.40 -7.18 -13.51
CA LEU A 198 15.54 -7.30 -14.42
C LEU A 198 16.70 -7.99 -13.70
N ARG A 199 17.45 -8.82 -14.43
CA ARG A 199 18.74 -9.34 -13.96
C ARG A 199 19.70 -8.15 -13.86
N LEU A 200 20.37 -7.98 -12.72
CA LEU A 200 21.28 -6.84 -12.47
C LEU A 200 22.43 -6.72 -13.49
N ASP A 201 22.78 -7.84 -14.12
CA ASP A 201 23.82 -8.01 -15.14
C ASP A 201 23.25 -8.13 -16.56
N SER A 202 21.96 -7.91 -16.76
CA SER A 202 21.38 -7.82 -18.11
C SER A 202 21.79 -6.48 -18.75
N VAL A 203 22.02 -6.50 -20.06
CA VAL A 203 22.35 -5.29 -20.85
C VAL A 203 21.29 -4.20 -20.62
N ALA A 204 20.01 -4.60 -20.60
CA ALA A 204 18.90 -3.70 -20.28
C ALA A 204 19.01 -3.04 -18.88
N ALA A 205 19.48 -3.76 -17.84
CA ALA A 205 19.67 -3.18 -16.51
C ALA A 205 20.85 -2.20 -16.43
N LEU A 206 21.87 -2.39 -17.26
CA LEU A 206 23.05 -1.52 -17.36
C LEU A 206 22.77 -0.26 -18.18
N GLU A 207 21.91 -0.37 -19.19
CA GLU A 207 21.49 0.74 -20.06
C GLU A 207 20.34 1.58 -19.48
N THR A 208 19.64 1.07 -18.44
CA THR A 208 18.58 1.86 -17.81
C THR A 208 19.21 2.99 -16.99
N GLU A 209 19.31 4.19 -17.55
CA GLU A 209 19.51 5.44 -16.81
C GLU A 209 18.26 5.75 -15.96
N SER A 210 17.98 4.89 -14.97
CA SER A 210 16.92 5.19 -14.03
C SER A 210 17.45 6.21 -13.04
N SER A 211 16.68 7.28 -12.79
CA SER A 211 16.89 8.21 -11.67
C SER A 211 16.91 7.52 -10.28
N ARG A 212 16.68 6.20 -10.24
CA ARG A 212 16.70 5.36 -9.04
C ARG A 212 18.04 4.65 -8.82
N VAL A 213 18.98 4.71 -9.77
CA VAL A 213 20.36 4.23 -9.55
C VAL A 213 21.12 5.37 -8.90
N LEU A 214 21.68 5.12 -7.72
CA LEU A 214 22.49 6.11 -7.00
C LEU A 214 23.76 6.40 -7.81
N SER A 215 24.10 7.68 -7.95
CA SER A 215 25.36 8.07 -8.56
C SER A 215 26.55 7.54 -7.74
N GLU A 216 27.67 7.29 -8.39
CA GLU A 216 28.91 6.87 -7.72
C GLU A 216 29.28 7.81 -6.57
N ARG A 217 29.13 9.12 -6.77
CA ARG A 217 29.34 10.13 -5.72
C ARG A 217 28.45 9.91 -4.49
N SER A 218 27.20 9.51 -4.68
CA SER A 218 26.27 9.23 -3.57
C SER A 218 26.71 8.00 -2.78
N LEU A 219 27.26 6.99 -3.47
CA LEU A 219 27.80 5.79 -2.84
C LEU A 219 29.10 6.05 -2.09
N ALA A 220 29.99 6.85 -2.67
CA ALA A 220 31.20 7.30 -2.01
C ALA A 220 30.89 8.06 -0.72
N LEU A 221 29.90 8.98 -0.76
CA LEU A 221 29.44 9.70 0.42
C LEU A 221 28.86 8.76 1.49
N LEU A 222 28.06 7.76 1.09
CA LEU A 222 27.54 6.76 2.03
C LEU A 222 28.68 5.95 2.69
N GLY A 223 29.71 5.60 1.92
CA GLY A 223 30.92 4.96 2.43
C GLY A 223 31.66 5.83 3.45
N GLU A 224 31.88 7.11 3.12
CA GLU A 224 32.51 8.08 4.01
C GLU A 224 31.71 8.28 5.31
N LEU A 225 30.38 8.38 5.21
CA LEU A 225 29.50 8.44 6.37
C LEU A 225 29.61 7.17 7.22
N TYR A 226 29.64 6.00 6.59
CA TYR A 226 29.82 4.75 7.34
C TYR A 226 31.17 4.70 8.09
N GLU A 227 32.24 5.19 7.50
CA GLU A 227 33.58 5.16 8.11
C GLU A 227 33.76 6.23 9.20
N LYS A 228 33.36 7.48 8.92
CA LYS A 228 33.69 8.63 9.76
C LYS A 228 32.61 8.96 10.80
N PHE A 229 31.35 8.59 10.57
CA PHE A 229 30.26 9.02 11.44
C PHE A 229 30.32 8.30 12.81
N PRO A 230 30.20 9.02 13.94
CA PRO A 230 30.40 8.43 15.27
C PRO A 230 29.46 7.26 15.56
N LYS A 231 30.01 6.16 16.06
CA LYS A 231 29.26 4.92 16.35
C LYS A 231 28.23 5.06 17.48
N ASN A 232 28.47 5.97 18.41
CA ASN A 232 27.61 6.25 19.56
C ASN A 232 26.53 7.31 19.27
N HIS A 233 26.46 7.84 18.05
CA HIS A 233 25.48 8.86 17.70
C HIS A 233 24.10 8.25 17.47
N VAL A 234 23.03 8.94 17.92
CA VAL A 234 21.63 8.45 17.84
C VAL A 234 21.19 8.11 16.41
N HIS A 235 21.73 8.81 15.41
CA HIS A 235 21.42 8.61 14.00
C HIS A 235 22.30 7.56 13.29
N ARG A 236 23.27 6.94 13.98
CA ARG A 236 24.16 5.91 13.39
C ARG A 236 23.35 4.75 12.80
N ILE A 237 22.25 4.37 13.46
CA ILE A 237 21.39 3.29 12.99
C ILE A 237 20.84 3.53 11.58
N TYR A 238 20.55 4.78 11.21
CA TYR A 238 20.04 5.11 9.87
C TYR A 238 21.10 4.89 8.79
N ILE A 239 22.36 5.22 9.08
CA ILE A 239 23.49 4.96 8.17
C ILE A 239 23.66 3.46 7.95
N LEU A 240 23.63 2.67 9.04
CA LEU A 240 23.74 1.22 8.97
C LEU A 240 22.60 0.59 8.14
N LEU A 241 21.37 1.10 8.30
CA LEU A 241 20.21 0.66 7.52
C LEU A 241 20.35 1.03 6.03
N LEU A 242 20.86 2.23 5.70
CA LEU A 242 21.12 2.63 4.32
C LEU A 242 22.17 1.73 3.64
N VAL A 243 23.26 1.40 4.35
CA VAL A 243 24.28 0.46 3.85
C VAL A 243 23.67 -0.91 3.57
N LEU A 244 22.83 -1.44 4.48
CA LEU A 244 22.11 -2.70 4.26
C LEU A 244 21.19 -2.64 3.03
N LEU A 245 20.39 -1.58 2.92
CA LEU A 245 19.47 -1.40 1.80
C LEU A 245 20.22 -1.40 0.46
N PHE A 246 21.35 -0.71 0.41
CA PHE A 246 22.17 -0.63 -0.79
C PHE A 246 22.82 -1.98 -1.13
N CYS A 247 23.51 -2.61 -0.18
CA CYS A 247 24.25 -3.85 -0.45
C CYS A 247 23.37 -5.07 -0.76
N VAL A 248 22.09 -5.02 -0.39
CA VAL A 248 21.18 -6.18 -0.43
C VAL A 248 19.97 -5.93 -1.35
N GLY A 249 19.64 -4.67 -1.65
CA GLY A 249 18.54 -4.29 -2.54
C GLY A 249 17.18 -4.81 -2.07
N ARG A 250 16.93 -4.89 -0.76
CA ARG A 250 15.64 -5.29 -0.17
C ARG A 250 14.82 -4.08 0.24
N ARG A 251 13.51 -4.26 0.45
CA ARG A 251 12.66 -3.18 0.94
C ARG A 251 13.02 -2.84 2.38
N PHE A 252 12.83 -1.57 2.75
CA PHE A 252 12.98 -1.13 4.14
C PHE A 252 12.21 -2.01 5.13
N SER A 253 10.96 -2.34 4.84
CA SER A 253 10.19 -3.24 5.71
C SER A 253 10.84 -4.61 5.87
N GLU A 254 11.43 -5.17 4.83
CA GLU A 254 12.12 -6.47 4.91
C GLU A 254 13.41 -6.39 5.72
N ILE A 255 14.13 -5.26 5.66
CA ILE A 255 15.34 -5.00 6.45
C ILE A 255 15.02 -4.68 7.91
N ALA A 256 13.97 -3.92 8.18
CA ALA A 256 13.54 -3.58 9.54
C ALA A 256 13.12 -4.82 10.35
N TYR A 257 12.59 -5.85 9.67
CA TYR A 257 12.23 -7.14 10.27
C TYR A 257 13.33 -8.21 10.16
N LEU A 258 14.60 -7.82 10.06
CA LEU A 258 15.69 -8.80 10.00
C LEU A 258 15.72 -9.66 11.27
N PRO A 259 15.76 -11.00 11.15
CA PRO A 259 15.83 -11.87 12.31
C PRO A 259 17.18 -11.70 13.02
N LYS A 260 17.20 -11.90 14.34
CA LYS A 260 18.43 -11.85 15.15
C LYS A 260 19.56 -12.73 14.60
N LYS A 261 19.23 -13.86 13.96
CA LYS A 261 20.17 -14.68 13.18
C LYS A 261 19.90 -14.51 11.67
N CYS A 262 20.24 -13.33 11.13
CA CYS A 262 20.05 -13.00 9.72
C CYS A 262 21.16 -13.49 8.80
N ILE A 263 22.41 -13.60 9.24
CA ILE A 263 23.48 -14.16 8.39
C ILE A 263 23.55 -15.67 8.58
N VAL A 264 23.48 -16.41 7.47
CA VAL A 264 23.54 -17.87 7.41
C VAL A 264 24.74 -18.28 6.58
N LYS A 265 25.64 -19.08 7.15
CA LYS A 265 26.75 -19.66 6.41
C LYS A 265 26.30 -20.96 5.75
N ARG A 266 26.68 -21.14 4.49
CA ARG A 266 26.51 -22.36 3.69
C ARG A 266 27.83 -22.70 3.00
N ALA A 267 27.92 -23.90 2.42
CA ALA A 267 29.13 -24.38 1.75
C ALA A 267 29.55 -23.49 0.56
N ASP A 268 28.58 -22.90 -0.13
CA ASP A 268 28.72 -22.04 -1.30
C ASP A 268 28.83 -20.55 -0.96
N GLY A 269 28.65 -20.16 0.31
CA GLY A 269 28.83 -18.78 0.75
C GLY A 269 27.93 -18.35 1.89
N ASP A 270 27.89 -17.04 2.11
CA ASP A 270 27.04 -16.41 3.11
C ASP A 270 25.71 -15.96 2.49
N TYR A 271 24.65 -16.10 3.25
CA TYR A 271 23.30 -15.72 2.86
C TYR A 271 22.67 -14.81 3.91
N LEU A 272 21.93 -13.80 3.45
CA LEU A 272 21.05 -13.00 4.30
C LEU A 272 19.66 -13.63 4.33
N ARG A 273 19.21 -13.95 5.53
CA ARG A 273 17.86 -14.40 5.87
C ARG A 273 17.01 -13.19 6.22
N TYR A 274 15.87 -13.05 5.54
CA TYR A 274 14.91 -11.98 5.77
C TYR A 274 13.48 -12.50 5.69
N VAL A 275 12.53 -11.71 6.18
CA VAL A 275 11.10 -12.01 6.10
C VAL A 275 10.51 -11.29 4.90
N GLN A 276 9.85 -12.03 4.01
CA GLN A 276 9.07 -11.41 2.95
C GLN A 276 7.78 -10.83 3.54
N THR A 277 7.63 -9.51 3.47
CA THR A 277 6.49 -8.79 4.09
C THR A 277 5.33 -8.57 3.14
N LYS A 278 5.57 -8.61 1.82
CA LYS A 278 4.50 -8.38 0.83
C LYS A 278 3.64 -9.64 0.67
N ILE A 279 2.43 -9.56 1.20
CA ILE A 279 1.38 -10.56 1.10
C ILE A 279 1.04 -10.82 -0.37
N VAL A 280 1.19 -12.07 -0.82
CA VAL A 280 0.62 -12.58 -2.08
C VAL A 280 -0.45 -13.60 -1.71
N GLY A 281 -1.71 -13.18 -1.62
CA GLY A 281 -2.86 -14.05 -1.33
C GLY A 281 -3.51 -13.82 0.04
N VAL A 282 -4.41 -14.72 0.45
CA VAL A 282 -5.22 -14.64 1.68
C VAL A 282 -4.53 -15.33 2.88
N LYS A 283 -3.45 -16.08 2.66
CA LYS A 283 -2.73 -16.75 3.74
C LYS A 283 -1.55 -15.90 4.21
N GLU A 284 -1.71 -15.34 5.41
CA GLU A 284 -0.66 -14.74 6.21
C GLU A 284 0.40 -15.80 6.53
N GLN A 285 1.47 -15.86 5.74
CA GLN A 285 2.69 -16.51 6.18
C GLN A 285 3.87 -15.61 5.87
N HIS A 286 4.46 -15.08 6.93
CA HIS A 286 5.82 -14.54 6.91
C HIS A 286 6.76 -15.64 6.45
N LYS A 287 7.10 -15.65 5.16
CA LYS A 287 8.04 -16.61 4.60
C LYS A 287 9.46 -16.09 4.81
N TYR A 288 10.28 -16.89 5.48
CA TYR A 288 11.72 -16.65 5.50
C TYR A 288 12.31 -17.00 4.14
N LEU A 289 13.04 -16.06 3.57
CA LEU A 289 13.78 -16.24 2.33
C LEU A 289 15.27 -16.02 2.58
N LEU A 290 16.09 -16.55 1.68
CA LEU A 290 17.53 -16.37 1.67
C LEU A 290 17.95 -15.71 0.37
N ILE A 291 18.90 -14.81 0.46
CA ILE A 291 19.56 -14.19 -0.68
C ILE A 291 21.08 -14.27 -0.48
N PRO A 292 21.83 -14.57 -1.54
CA PRO A 292 23.28 -14.65 -1.45
C PRO A 292 23.86 -13.28 -1.13
N ILE A 293 24.88 -13.25 -0.26
CA ILE A 293 25.65 -12.05 0.03
C ILE A 293 26.84 -12.00 -0.94
N PRO A 294 26.99 -10.91 -1.74
CA PRO A 294 28.14 -10.74 -2.60
C PRO A 294 29.45 -10.86 -1.82
N SER A 295 30.43 -11.58 -2.37
CA SER A 295 31.73 -11.80 -1.73
C SER A 295 32.44 -10.48 -1.36
N LEU A 296 32.37 -9.49 -2.26
CA LEU A 296 32.98 -8.17 -2.09
C LEU A 296 32.41 -7.40 -0.87
N THR A 297 31.11 -7.52 -0.59
CA THR A 297 30.43 -6.80 0.50
C THR A 297 30.28 -7.63 1.77
N ARG A 298 30.76 -8.89 1.78
CA ARG A 298 30.54 -9.84 2.87
C ARG A 298 31.05 -9.35 4.22
N LYS A 299 32.27 -8.81 4.26
CA LYS A 299 32.87 -8.28 5.50
C LYS A 299 32.05 -7.09 6.01
N LEU A 300 31.81 -6.11 5.15
CA LEU A 300 31.00 -4.93 5.45
C LEU A 300 29.63 -5.31 6.01
N LEU A 301 28.91 -6.22 5.36
CA LEU A 301 27.59 -6.65 5.80
C LEU A 301 27.61 -7.38 7.15
N ARG A 302 28.65 -8.16 7.44
CA ARG A 302 28.82 -8.79 8.76
C ARG A 302 29.04 -7.74 9.84
N ASP A 303 29.88 -6.76 9.57
CA ASP A 303 30.21 -5.68 10.52
C ASP A 303 28.98 -4.81 10.79
N VAL A 304 28.26 -4.41 9.74
CA VAL A 304 27.01 -3.63 9.84
C VAL A 304 25.94 -4.38 10.63
N VAL A 305 25.72 -5.67 10.34
CA VAL A 305 24.75 -6.49 11.07
C VAL A 305 25.15 -6.66 12.54
N ALA A 306 26.44 -6.81 12.83
CA ALA A 306 26.94 -6.89 14.20
C ALA A 306 26.71 -5.58 14.95
N GLU A 307 26.99 -4.44 14.31
CA GLU A 307 26.77 -3.11 14.89
C GLU A 307 25.28 -2.85 15.15
N ILE A 308 24.39 -3.16 14.21
CA ILE A 308 22.94 -3.05 14.41
C ILE A 308 22.48 -3.88 15.60
N LYS A 309 22.96 -5.12 15.72
CA LYS A 309 22.61 -5.99 16.86
C LYS A 309 23.09 -5.44 18.19
N TRP A 310 24.26 -4.81 18.19
CA TRP A 310 24.80 -4.17 19.37
C TRP A 310 23.97 -2.95 19.76
N SER A 311 23.74 -2.04 18.81
CA SER A 311 22.96 -0.82 19.05
C SER A 311 21.50 -1.10 19.38
N SER A 312 20.94 -2.22 18.94
CA SER A 312 19.54 -2.60 19.19
C SER A 312 19.36 -3.58 20.37
N ARG A 313 20.38 -3.72 21.23
CA ARG A 313 20.41 -4.78 22.26
C ARG A 313 19.32 -4.59 23.33
N SER A 314 19.02 -3.35 23.69
CA SER A 314 17.93 -2.99 24.62
C SER A 314 16.58 -3.43 24.06
N GLU A 315 16.30 -3.09 22.81
CA GLU A 315 15.03 -3.37 22.13
C GLU A 315 14.84 -4.88 21.98
N TYR A 316 15.90 -5.62 21.63
CA TYR A 316 15.85 -7.09 21.62
C TYR A 316 15.61 -7.69 23.01
N SER A 317 16.13 -7.07 24.07
CA SER A 317 15.87 -7.49 25.45
C SER A 317 14.40 -7.28 25.82
N THR A 318 13.84 -6.12 25.46
CA THR A 318 12.42 -5.78 25.67
C THR A 318 11.52 -6.74 24.92
N ALA A 319 11.76 -6.94 23.61
CA ALA A 319 10.97 -7.84 22.78
C ALA A 319 11.01 -9.30 23.30
N LYS A 320 12.17 -9.76 23.80
CA LYS A 320 12.31 -11.09 24.38
C LYS A 320 11.47 -11.25 25.66
N GLU A 321 11.44 -10.23 26.51
CA GLU A 321 10.62 -10.27 27.73
C GLU A 321 9.13 -10.21 27.41
N MET A 322 8.73 -9.37 26.45
CA MET A 322 7.34 -9.28 26.00
C MET A 322 6.82 -10.62 25.46
N LEU A 323 7.65 -11.30 24.65
CA LEU A 323 7.34 -12.64 24.14
C LEU A 323 7.19 -13.65 25.29
N LYS A 324 8.08 -13.60 26.29
CA LYS A 324 8.05 -14.50 27.45
C LYS A 324 6.79 -14.32 28.29
N ARG A 325 6.32 -13.08 28.47
CA ARG A 325 5.16 -12.74 29.30
C ARG A 325 3.83 -12.74 28.57
N HIS A 326 3.84 -12.87 27.24
CA HIS A 326 2.67 -12.60 26.40
C HIS A 326 2.03 -11.23 26.71
N GLY A 327 2.86 -10.21 26.95
CA GLY A 327 2.42 -8.89 27.44
C GLY A 327 3.52 -7.83 27.39
N PRO A 328 3.28 -6.63 27.93
CA PRO A 328 4.29 -5.56 27.97
C PRO A 328 5.49 -5.92 28.87
N ASP A 329 6.65 -5.34 28.57
CA ASP A 329 7.84 -5.45 29.44
C ASP A 329 7.68 -4.51 30.65
N LEU A 330 7.38 -5.10 31.81
CA LEU A 330 7.17 -4.38 33.06
C LEU A 330 8.42 -4.37 33.96
N ARG A 331 9.59 -4.78 33.46
CA ARG A 331 10.82 -4.82 34.30
C ARG A 331 11.24 -3.45 34.82
N PHE A 332 10.87 -2.37 34.14
CA PHE A 332 11.11 -1.00 34.63
C PHE A 332 10.29 -0.64 35.88
N LEU A 333 9.24 -1.42 36.20
CA LEU A 333 8.46 -1.32 37.43
C LEU A 333 9.00 -2.23 38.54
N ALA A 334 10.08 -2.97 38.29
CA ALA A 334 10.66 -3.86 39.31
C ALA A 334 11.02 -3.05 40.57
N GLY A 335 10.49 -3.48 41.72
CA GLY A 335 10.68 -2.80 43.00
C GLY A 335 9.58 -1.80 43.36
N ILE A 336 8.58 -1.60 42.50
CA ILE A 336 7.37 -0.83 42.81
C ILE A 336 6.28 -1.81 43.26
N PRO A 337 5.70 -1.64 44.47
CA PRO A 337 4.59 -2.49 44.90
C PRO A 337 3.38 -2.33 43.97
N ASP A 338 2.70 -3.44 43.64
CA ASP A 338 1.52 -3.44 42.77
C ASP A 338 0.40 -2.51 43.28
N ALA A 339 0.31 -2.33 44.59
CA ALA A 339 -0.67 -1.46 45.24
C ALA A 339 -0.28 0.03 45.23
N LYS A 340 0.95 0.40 44.82
CA LYS A 340 1.39 1.79 44.82
C LYS A 340 0.82 2.50 43.58
N PRO A 341 -0.06 3.50 43.74
CA PRO A 341 -0.49 4.31 42.61
C PRO A 341 0.70 5.12 42.07
N LEU A 342 0.94 5.03 40.76
CA LEU A 342 1.95 5.85 40.08
C LEU A 342 1.34 7.19 39.69
N LEU A 343 1.82 8.26 40.32
CA LEU A 343 1.39 9.62 39.98
C LEU A 343 2.24 10.17 38.83
N LYS A 344 1.80 11.27 38.25
CA LYS A 344 2.50 11.94 37.14
C LYS A 344 3.99 12.18 37.42
N LYS A 345 4.34 12.52 38.66
CA LYS A 345 5.74 12.71 39.08
C LYS A 345 6.54 11.40 39.02
N ASP A 346 5.97 10.28 39.47
CA ASP A 346 6.60 8.96 39.40
C ASP A 346 6.80 8.54 37.94
N LEU A 347 5.80 8.77 37.07
CA LEU A 347 5.88 8.42 35.65
C LEU A 347 6.98 9.22 34.91
N VAL A 348 7.14 10.51 35.24
CA VAL A 348 8.26 11.31 34.71
C VAL A 348 9.60 10.79 35.22
N ALA A 349 9.69 10.40 36.50
CA ALA A 349 10.90 9.82 37.07
C ALA A 349 11.27 8.46 36.44
N LEU A 350 10.27 7.70 35.98
CA LEU A 350 10.44 6.46 35.20
C LEU A 350 10.81 6.70 33.73
N GLY A 351 10.95 7.96 33.30
CA GLY A 351 11.39 8.33 31.96
C GLY A 351 10.27 8.48 30.93
N LEU A 352 8.99 8.51 31.35
CA LEU A 352 7.90 8.78 30.41
C LEU A 352 7.94 10.25 29.95
N PRO A 353 7.83 10.52 28.63
CA PRO A 353 7.78 11.88 28.12
C PRO A 353 6.61 12.65 28.72
N LYS A 354 6.83 13.90 29.14
CA LYS A 354 5.77 14.75 29.72
C LYS A 354 4.56 14.90 28.78
N GLN A 355 4.78 14.84 27.48
CA GLN A 355 3.75 14.90 26.43
C GLN A 355 2.78 13.71 26.48
N CYS A 356 3.23 12.55 26.95
CA CYS A 356 2.38 11.37 27.15
C CYS A 356 1.55 11.45 28.45
N LEU A 357 1.81 12.45 29.29
CA LEU A 357 1.21 12.63 30.63
C LEU A 357 0.34 13.89 30.71
N SER A 358 0.12 14.57 29.59
CA SER A 358 -0.83 15.66 29.42
C SER A 358 -2.08 15.11 28.73
N SER A 359 -2.95 14.53 29.55
CA SER A 359 -4.39 14.45 29.26
C SER A 359 -5.11 15.33 30.28
#